data_AF-A0A940RRT4-F1
#
_entry.id   AF-A0A940RRT4-F1
#
_cell.length_a   1.000
_cell.length_b   1.000
_cell.length_c   1.000
_cell.angle_alpha   90.00
_cell.angle_beta   90.00
_cell.angle_gamma   90.00
#
_symmetry.space_group_name_H-M   'P 1'
#
loop_
_entity.id
_entity.type
_entity.pdbx_description
1 polymer ?
#
loop_
_entity_poly.entity_id
_entity_poly.type
_entity_poly.pdbx_seq_one_letter_code
_entity_poly.pdbx_strand_id
1 'polypeptide(L)'
;MRQYLLAGAGALVVALIGAWILFARSPAPPPKPPTPPKPVEYGQVMQNMFDFQKGLAAAVQSRYPDPGLEILPTDDSPPIGTLYRPGLTMEANDHSCVPEVLPQGRGTTTFVSYQAGSNLAASLGVDQGVLQALDQAGAKVDQGHTTVIRFDEQSRVYLDDDRLSKVLEQPDCVRALAQGPFEMVRGYFRAKRVFQLSAAVGSGMNAARVATFEARRTSNASIDLSDLSPVAILQLRTRISAKPTTISPAAMPVSTPAPAAGSNGTLELLVDNPTVAGRENQIRLTISKPVAVQRQGMIYVHRDIADRSGRDQRAVALLRGLSLPVVSKIEQIASAKMPGRGQVRYFNPQDAAKAAHVAVALKGLGSFELAPIALTAPSGQLEIWLPKAQ
;
A
#
# COMPACT_ATOMS: atom_id res chain seq x y z
N MET A 1 -30.46 93.70 -17.51
CA MET A 1 -30.55 92.25 -17.13
C MET A 1 -29.70 91.29 -17.99
N ARG A 2 -29.25 91.64 -19.21
CA ARG A 2 -28.42 90.74 -20.04
C ARG A 2 -26.92 90.65 -19.66
N GLN A 3 -26.37 91.60 -18.91
CA GLN A 3 -24.94 91.62 -18.56
C GLN A 3 -24.57 90.79 -17.31
N TYR A 4 -25.53 90.45 -16.44
CA TYR A 4 -25.27 89.62 -15.25
C TYR A 4 -25.31 88.11 -15.53
N LEU A 5 -25.83 87.68 -16.69
CA LEU A 5 -25.89 86.28 -17.10
C LEU A 5 -24.57 85.76 -17.69
N LEU A 6 -23.72 86.64 -18.22
CA LEU A 6 -22.43 86.25 -18.81
C LEU A 6 -21.32 86.08 -17.76
N ALA A 7 -21.37 86.82 -16.65
CA ALA A 7 -20.38 86.70 -15.58
C ALA A 7 -20.52 85.39 -14.77
N GLY A 8 -21.75 84.87 -14.60
CA GLY A 8 -21.99 83.62 -13.88
C GLY A 8 -21.54 82.36 -14.64
N ALA A 9 -21.68 82.36 -15.97
CA ALA A 9 -21.30 81.22 -16.81
C ALA A 9 -19.77 81.02 -16.86
N GLY A 10 -18.99 82.11 -16.89
CA GLY A 10 -17.53 82.04 -16.89
C GLY A 10 -16.95 81.42 -15.61
N ALA A 11 -17.49 81.81 -14.44
CA ALA A 11 -17.03 81.29 -13.16
C ALA A 11 -17.31 79.79 -13.00
N LEU A 12 -18.45 79.30 -13.49
CA LEU A 12 -18.79 77.89 -13.44
C LEU A 12 -17.87 77.04 -14.33
N VAL A 13 -17.56 77.52 -15.54
CA VAL A 13 -16.66 76.80 -16.46
C VAL A 13 -15.24 76.71 -15.89
N VAL A 14 -14.73 77.79 -15.28
CA VAL A 14 -13.41 77.78 -14.63
C VAL A 14 -13.38 76.84 -13.43
N ALA A 15 -14.45 76.80 -12.62
CA ALA A 15 -14.55 75.87 -11.50
C ALA A 15 -14.61 74.40 -11.95
N LEU A 16 -15.34 74.10 -13.03
CA LEU A 16 -15.44 72.75 -13.58
C LEU A 16 -14.12 72.29 -14.22
N ILE A 17 -13.41 73.17 -14.93
CA ILE A 17 -12.08 72.87 -15.47
C ILE A 17 -11.07 72.65 -14.33
N GLY A 18 -11.10 73.49 -13.28
CA GLY A 18 -10.26 73.32 -12.10
C GLY A 18 -10.51 71.99 -11.38
N ALA A 19 -11.77 71.62 -11.18
CA ALA A 19 -12.15 70.35 -10.59
C ALA A 19 -11.73 69.15 -11.46
N TRP A 20 -11.87 69.26 -12.79
CA TRP A 20 -11.44 68.20 -13.71
C TRP A 20 -9.92 68.03 -13.75
N ILE A 21 -9.15 69.13 -13.71
CA ILE A 21 -7.68 69.07 -13.64
C ILE A 21 -7.22 68.44 -12.30
N LEU A 22 -7.89 68.75 -11.19
CA LEU A 22 -7.61 68.13 -9.89
C LEU A 22 -7.95 66.62 -9.89
N PHE A 23 -9.03 66.23 -10.55
CA PHE A 23 -9.41 64.83 -10.67
C PHE A 23 -8.48 64.05 -11.60
N ALA A 24 -8.09 64.63 -12.75
CA ALA A 24 -7.20 64.02 -13.73
C ALA A 24 -5.74 63.94 -13.25
N ARG A 25 -5.34 64.78 -12.27
CA ARG A 25 -4.03 64.70 -11.60
C ARG A 25 -4.04 63.86 -10.33
N SER A 26 -5.16 63.21 -9.99
CA SER A 26 -5.15 62.24 -8.90
C SER A 26 -4.14 61.14 -9.25
N PRO A 27 -3.11 60.92 -8.43
CA PRO A 27 -2.12 59.89 -8.72
C PRO A 27 -2.86 58.57 -8.90
N ALA A 28 -2.47 57.81 -9.93
CA ALA A 28 -3.01 56.48 -10.14
C ALA A 28 -2.97 55.72 -8.79
N PRO A 29 -4.07 55.08 -8.38
CA PRO A 29 -4.09 54.36 -7.12
C PRO A 29 -2.86 53.44 -7.10
N PRO A 30 -2.10 53.42 -5.98
CA PRO A 30 -0.88 52.63 -5.92
C PRO A 30 -1.22 51.19 -6.35
N PRO A 31 -0.34 50.54 -7.14
CA PRO A 31 -0.58 49.18 -7.58
C PRO A 31 -0.99 48.34 -6.38
N LYS A 32 -2.12 47.64 -6.48
CA LYS A 32 -2.59 46.78 -5.39
C LYS A 32 -1.41 45.92 -4.96
N PRO A 33 -1.10 45.84 -3.64
CA PRO A 33 -0.09 44.91 -3.16
C PRO A 33 -0.35 43.55 -3.79
N PRO A 34 0.69 42.84 -4.28
CA PRO A 34 0.50 41.50 -4.83
C PRO A 34 -0.31 40.71 -3.80
N THR A 35 -1.43 40.13 -4.25
CA THR A 35 -2.28 39.34 -3.37
C THR A 35 -1.37 38.26 -2.77
N PRO A 36 -1.30 38.13 -1.43
CA PRO A 36 -0.49 37.09 -0.83
C PRO A 36 -0.84 35.77 -1.51
N PRO A 37 0.14 34.94 -1.91
CA PRO A 37 -0.16 33.65 -2.48
C PRO A 37 -1.14 32.95 -1.53
N LYS A 38 -2.27 32.46 -2.08
CA LYS A 38 -3.23 31.71 -1.27
C LYS A 38 -2.44 30.67 -0.48
N PRO A 39 -2.65 30.56 0.85
CA PRO A 39 -2.02 29.50 1.62
C PRO A 39 -2.26 28.19 0.89
N VAL A 40 -1.19 27.47 0.57
CA VAL A 40 -1.32 26.12 0.04
C VAL A 40 -2.16 25.37 1.07
N GLU A 41 -3.32 24.88 0.65
CA GLU A 41 -4.19 24.11 1.52
C GLU A 41 -3.50 22.77 1.74
N TYR A 42 -2.67 22.73 2.77
CA TYR A 42 -1.96 21.53 3.13
C TYR A 42 -2.98 20.52 3.64
N GLY A 43 -2.91 19.29 3.14
CA GLY A 43 -3.80 18.23 3.59
C GLY A 43 -3.53 17.82 5.04
N GLN A 44 -4.22 16.77 5.46
CA GLN A 44 -4.19 16.26 6.84
C GLN A 44 -2.75 16.05 7.33
N VAL A 45 -2.51 16.46 8.59
CA VAL A 45 -1.24 16.23 9.29
C VAL A 45 -1.19 14.79 9.77
N MET A 46 -0.20 14.05 9.28
CA MET A 46 0.00 12.63 9.58
C MET A 46 1.13 12.49 10.60
N GLN A 47 0.78 11.97 11.79
CA GLN A 47 1.70 11.88 12.93
C GLN A 47 2.62 10.65 12.87
N ASN A 48 2.13 9.57 12.26
CA ASN A 48 2.83 8.29 12.20
C ASN A 48 2.44 7.51 10.93
N MET A 49 3.16 6.40 10.69
CA MET A 49 2.96 5.56 9.50
C MET A 49 1.55 4.96 9.44
N PHE A 50 0.97 4.59 10.57
CA PHE A 50 -0.36 3.98 10.63
C PHE A 50 -1.44 4.96 10.14
N ASP A 51 -1.43 6.21 10.64
CA ASP A 51 -2.40 7.23 10.23
C ASP A 51 -2.24 7.59 8.75
N PHE A 52 -0.99 7.69 8.28
CA PHE A 52 -0.69 7.94 6.87
C PHE A 52 -1.25 6.84 5.96
N GLN A 53 -0.95 5.60 6.29
CA GLN A 53 -1.41 4.42 5.55
C GLN A 53 -2.94 4.29 5.56
N LYS A 54 -3.57 4.53 6.70
CA LYS A 54 -5.03 4.57 6.84
C LYS A 54 -5.63 5.69 5.98
N GLY A 55 -5.03 6.87 5.94
CA GLY A 55 -5.45 7.99 5.11
C GLY A 55 -5.39 7.67 3.62
N LEU A 56 -4.32 7.00 3.16
CA LEU A 56 -4.18 6.55 1.78
C LEU A 56 -5.24 5.50 1.39
N ALA A 57 -5.44 4.49 2.25
CA ALA A 57 -6.43 3.45 2.02
C ALA A 57 -7.87 4.03 1.99
N ALA A 58 -8.19 4.96 2.89
CA ALA A 58 -9.48 5.64 2.92
C ALA A 58 -9.73 6.48 1.65
N ALA A 59 -8.70 7.17 1.12
CA ALA A 59 -8.82 7.92 -0.13
C ALA A 59 -9.18 7.00 -1.31
N VAL A 60 -8.53 5.83 -1.40
CA VAL A 60 -8.87 4.82 -2.42
C VAL A 60 -10.29 4.29 -2.22
N GLN A 61 -10.66 3.90 -1.00
CA GLN A 61 -11.98 3.32 -0.71
C GLN A 61 -13.12 4.28 -1.04
N SER A 62 -12.94 5.57 -0.74
CA SER A 62 -13.91 6.62 -1.06
C SER A 62 -14.08 6.82 -2.56
N ARG A 63 -12.97 6.77 -3.32
CA ARG A 63 -12.97 6.96 -4.77
C ARG A 63 -13.45 5.72 -5.52
N TYR A 64 -13.18 4.53 -4.99
CA TYR A 64 -13.45 3.23 -5.63
C TYR A 64 -14.12 2.29 -4.62
N PRO A 65 -15.42 2.47 -4.36
CA PRO A 65 -16.13 1.64 -3.42
C PRO A 65 -16.29 0.22 -3.98
N ASP A 66 -15.44 -0.70 -3.54
CA ASP A 66 -15.56 -2.13 -3.81
C ASP A 66 -15.54 -2.88 -2.46
N PRO A 67 -16.68 -3.46 -2.02
CA PRO A 67 -16.75 -4.16 -0.74
C PRO A 67 -16.02 -5.51 -0.74
N GLY A 68 -15.64 -6.04 -1.91
CA GLY A 68 -14.87 -7.28 -2.04
C GLY A 68 -13.36 -7.06 -2.09
N LEU A 69 -12.92 -5.80 -1.99
CA LEU A 69 -11.53 -5.41 -2.14
C LEU A 69 -10.98 -4.89 -0.81
N GLU A 70 -9.87 -5.48 -0.39
CA GLU A 70 -9.08 -5.05 0.74
C GLU A 70 -7.92 -4.18 0.24
N ILE A 71 -7.75 -3.00 0.83
CA ILE A 71 -6.72 -2.04 0.44
C ILE A 71 -5.68 -2.01 1.54
N LEU A 72 -4.47 -2.40 1.19
CA LEU A 72 -3.39 -2.62 2.14
C LEU A 72 -2.18 -1.78 1.74
N PRO A 73 -1.48 -1.15 2.69
CA PRO A 73 -0.16 -0.60 2.43
C PRO A 73 0.81 -1.68 1.97
N THR A 74 1.71 -1.34 1.06
CA THR A 74 2.71 -2.27 0.58
C THR A 74 4.02 -1.56 0.28
N ASP A 75 5.12 -2.19 0.65
CA ASP A 75 6.49 -1.84 0.29
C ASP A 75 7.05 -2.80 -0.77
N ASP A 76 6.52 -4.02 -0.82
CA ASP A 76 6.76 -5.01 -1.88
C ASP A 76 5.69 -4.91 -2.98
N SER A 77 5.98 -5.48 -4.15
CA SER A 77 5.06 -5.56 -5.29
C SER A 77 5.09 -6.96 -5.89
N PRO A 78 4.58 -7.97 -5.17
CA PRO A 78 4.47 -9.29 -5.73
C PRO A 78 3.66 -9.30 -7.03
N PRO A 79 3.80 -10.34 -7.86
CA PRO A 79 2.99 -10.45 -9.06
C PRO A 79 1.49 -10.34 -8.75
N ILE A 80 0.77 -9.64 -9.63
CA ILE A 80 -0.70 -9.71 -9.62
C ILE A 80 -1.08 -11.17 -9.83
N GLY A 81 -1.99 -11.69 -9.00
CA GLY A 81 -2.31 -13.11 -8.94
C GLY A 81 -1.72 -13.86 -7.76
N THR A 82 -0.73 -13.30 -7.05
CA THR A 82 -0.17 -13.93 -5.85
C THR A 82 -1.25 -14.20 -4.80
N LEU A 83 -1.23 -15.40 -4.22
CA LEU A 83 -2.17 -15.91 -3.22
C LEU A 83 -1.56 -15.84 -1.82
N TYR A 84 -2.32 -15.30 -0.88
CA TYR A 84 -2.06 -15.30 0.55
C TYR A 84 -3.08 -16.16 1.26
N ARG A 85 -2.67 -16.84 2.33
CA ARG A 85 -3.68 -17.42 3.24
C ARG A 85 -4.35 -16.27 4.01
N PRO A 86 -5.66 -16.35 4.27
CA PRO A 86 -6.38 -15.26 4.93
C PRO A 86 -5.73 -14.83 6.25
N GLY A 87 -5.41 -13.54 6.35
CA GLY A 87 -4.79 -12.95 7.54
C GLY A 87 -3.29 -13.24 7.70
N LEU A 88 -2.61 -13.79 6.69
CA LEU A 88 -1.15 -13.93 6.70
C LEU A 88 -0.51 -12.89 5.77
N THR A 89 0.71 -12.47 6.12
CA THR A 89 1.52 -11.60 5.25
C THR A 89 2.37 -12.38 4.24
N MET A 90 2.45 -13.70 4.39
CA MET A 90 3.26 -14.56 3.54
C MET A 90 2.48 -15.14 2.36
N GLU A 91 3.12 -15.12 1.20
CA GLU A 91 2.66 -15.73 -0.04
C GLU A 91 2.55 -17.25 0.15
N ALA A 92 1.36 -17.78 -0.11
CA ALA A 92 1.14 -19.22 -0.17
C ALA A 92 1.52 -19.79 -1.54
N ASN A 93 1.36 -18.98 -2.58
CA ASN A 93 1.67 -19.29 -3.97
C ASN A 93 1.75 -17.96 -4.75
N ASP A 94 2.80 -17.75 -5.52
CA ASP A 94 3.08 -16.49 -6.24
C ASP A 94 3.04 -16.61 -7.77
N HIS A 95 2.67 -17.76 -8.31
CA HIS A 95 2.78 -18.05 -9.75
C HIS A 95 1.54 -18.69 -10.37
N SER A 96 0.76 -19.48 -9.63
CA SER A 96 -0.32 -20.30 -10.21
C SER A 96 -1.53 -19.51 -10.70
N CYS A 97 -1.74 -18.30 -10.20
CA CYS A 97 -2.86 -17.43 -10.58
C CYS A 97 -2.38 -16.12 -11.23
N VAL A 98 -1.17 -16.11 -11.82
CA VAL A 98 -0.64 -14.90 -12.48
C VAL A 98 -1.24 -14.80 -13.89
N PRO A 99 -1.84 -13.65 -14.27
CA PRO A 99 -2.37 -13.46 -15.61
C PRO A 99 -1.25 -13.52 -16.66
N GLU A 100 -1.51 -14.15 -17.80
CA GLU A 100 -0.56 -14.18 -18.92
C GLU A 100 -0.23 -12.77 -19.44
N VAL A 101 -1.24 -11.90 -19.45
CA VAL A 101 -1.09 -10.49 -19.83
C VAL A 101 -1.41 -9.61 -18.62
N LEU A 102 -0.37 -8.97 -18.08
CA LEU A 102 -0.53 -8.04 -16.98
C LEU A 102 -1.40 -6.83 -17.39
N PRO A 103 -2.30 -6.36 -16.52
CA PRO A 103 -3.05 -5.14 -16.79
C PRO A 103 -2.11 -3.95 -16.92
N GLN A 104 -2.44 -3.02 -17.83
CA GLN A 104 -1.73 -1.77 -17.97
C GLN A 104 -2.20 -0.76 -16.92
N GLY A 105 -1.30 0.10 -16.47
CA GLY A 105 -1.62 1.18 -15.55
C GLY A 105 -2.55 2.21 -16.19
N ARG A 106 -3.62 2.56 -15.49
CA ARG A 106 -4.49 3.69 -15.83
C ARG A 106 -4.19 4.86 -14.92
N GLY A 107 -3.94 6.05 -15.48
CA GLY A 107 -3.70 7.26 -14.69
C GLY A 107 -4.85 7.58 -13.74
N THR A 108 -4.53 8.15 -12.58
CA THR A 108 -5.50 8.57 -11.57
C THR A 108 -5.02 9.81 -10.82
N THR A 109 -5.86 10.38 -9.96
CA THR A 109 -5.55 11.50 -9.04
C THR A 109 -6.17 11.21 -7.68
N THR A 110 -5.89 10.03 -7.13
CA THR A 110 -6.54 9.51 -5.92
C THR A 110 -5.96 10.11 -4.65
N PHE A 111 -4.66 10.31 -4.61
CA PHE A 111 -3.96 10.82 -3.45
C PHE A 111 -3.79 12.33 -3.52
N VAL A 112 -4.00 12.97 -2.37
CA VAL A 112 -3.75 14.40 -2.14
C VAL A 112 -2.38 14.59 -1.50
N SER A 113 -2.02 15.83 -1.18
CA SER A 113 -0.82 16.13 -0.40
C SER A 113 -1.07 15.93 1.10
N TYR A 114 -0.06 15.46 1.83
CA TYR A 114 -0.10 15.25 3.28
C TYR A 114 1.06 15.98 3.95
N GLN A 115 0.85 16.50 5.16
CA GLN A 115 1.97 16.94 5.99
C GLN A 115 2.49 15.77 6.82
N ALA A 116 3.79 15.59 6.86
CA ALA A 116 4.48 14.53 7.59
C ALA A 116 5.60 15.12 8.45
N GLY A 117 5.69 14.65 9.69
CA GLY A 117 6.87 14.89 10.52
C GLY A 117 8.09 14.11 10.04
N SER A 118 9.27 14.48 10.53
CA SER A 118 10.55 13.85 10.18
C SER A 118 10.56 12.33 10.40
N ASN A 119 9.95 11.82 11.47
CA ASN A 119 9.87 10.38 11.75
C ASN A 119 9.10 9.61 10.67
N LEU A 120 8.00 10.18 10.16
CA LEU A 120 7.22 9.58 9.09
C LEU A 120 7.98 9.65 7.75
N ALA A 121 8.59 10.80 7.45
CA ALA A 121 9.43 10.95 6.25
C ALA A 121 10.59 9.93 6.24
N ALA A 122 11.27 9.74 7.37
CA ALA A 122 12.32 8.74 7.53
C ALA A 122 11.80 7.31 7.32
N SER A 123 10.62 6.99 7.88
CA SER A 123 9.96 5.70 7.68
C SER A 123 9.54 5.45 6.21
N LEU A 124 9.47 6.51 5.41
CA LEU A 124 9.18 6.44 3.97
C LEU A 124 10.46 6.49 3.10
N GLY A 125 11.65 6.47 3.72
CA GLY A 125 12.94 6.41 3.04
C GLY A 125 13.71 7.72 3.01
N VAL A 126 13.18 8.83 3.57
CA VAL A 126 13.95 10.07 3.76
C VAL A 126 14.72 10.00 5.08
N ASP A 127 15.58 8.99 5.19
CA ASP A 127 16.35 8.69 6.40
C ASP A 127 17.61 9.57 6.52
N GLN A 128 18.38 9.37 7.59
CA GLN A 128 19.60 10.14 7.86
C GLN A 128 20.65 10.01 6.75
N GLY A 129 20.71 8.87 6.06
CA GLY A 129 21.64 8.67 4.94
C GLY A 129 21.27 9.53 3.74
N VAL A 130 19.97 9.62 3.42
CA VAL A 130 19.47 10.55 2.39
C VAL A 130 19.74 12.00 2.76
N LEU A 131 19.48 12.40 4.02
CA LEU A 131 19.74 13.75 4.48
C LEU A 131 21.23 14.12 4.43
N GLN A 132 22.12 13.20 4.79
CA GLN A 132 23.58 13.41 4.70
C GLN A 132 24.04 13.56 3.25
N ALA A 133 23.50 12.76 2.34
CA ALA A 133 23.83 12.86 0.92
C ALA A 133 23.32 14.16 0.29
N LEU A 134 22.21 14.72 0.79
CA LEU A 134 21.75 16.05 0.40
C LEU A 134 22.68 17.16 0.87
N ASP A 135 23.18 17.06 2.10
CA ASP A 135 24.16 18.02 2.63
C ASP A 135 25.45 18.01 1.78
N GLN A 136 25.93 16.82 1.41
CA GLN A 136 27.05 16.64 0.47
C GLN A 136 26.77 17.22 -0.92
N ALA A 137 25.52 17.18 -1.37
CA ALA A 137 25.07 17.80 -2.61
C ALA A 137 24.82 19.32 -2.50
N GLY A 138 25.07 19.92 -1.33
CA GLY A 138 24.95 21.36 -1.09
C GLY A 138 23.56 21.81 -0.63
N ALA A 139 22.71 20.92 -0.13
CA ALA A 139 21.43 21.26 0.51
C ALA A 139 21.39 20.82 1.97
N LYS A 140 21.39 21.80 2.87
CA LYS A 140 21.31 21.55 4.32
C LYS A 140 19.87 21.57 4.79
N VAL A 141 19.32 20.40 5.07
CA VAL A 141 17.92 20.22 5.56
C VAL A 141 17.84 20.55 7.06
N ASP A 142 16.81 21.30 7.46
CA ASP A 142 16.57 21.64 8.87
C ASP A 142 16.10 20.41 9.67
N GLN A 143 16.60 20.15 10.88
CA GLN A 143 16.24 18.94 11.66
C GLN A 143 14.79 18.96 12.19
N GLY A 144 14.12 20.11 12.21
CA GLY A 144 12.72 20.26 12.63
C GLY A 144 11.70 20.36 11.48
N HIS A 145 12.10 20.05 10.24
CA HIS A 145 11.27 20.28 9.07
C HIS A 145 9.96 19.46 9.10
N THR A 146 8.85 20.14 8.80
CA THR A 146 7.64 19.47 8.31
C THR A 146 7.81 19.22 6.83
N THR A 147 7.60 17.98 6.41
CA THR A 147 7.67 17.56 5.02
C THR A 147 6.28 17.55 4.42
N VAL A 148 6.11 18.11 3.23
CA VAL A 148 4.90 17.89 2.46
C VAL A 148 5.14 16.71 1.53
N ILE A 149 4.31 15.68 1.65
CA ILE A 149 4.31 14.52 0.76
C ILE A 149 3.22 14.74 -0.28
N ARG A 150 3.59 14.75 -1.56
CA ARG A 150 2.66 14.75 -2.70
C ARG A 150 2.91 13.54 -3.59
N PHE A 151 1.97 13.25 -4.49
CA PHE A 151 2.02 12.06 -5.34
C PHE A 151 1.84 12.43 -6.80
N ASP A 152 2.91 12.22 -7.57
CA ASP A 152 2.95 12.44 -9.02
C ASP A 152 2.81 11.10 -9.76
N GLU A 153 2.48 11.16 -11.06
CA GLU A 153 2.37 9.98 -11.94
C GLU A 153 1.51 8.85 -11.35
N GLN A 154 0.42 9.22 -10.66
CA GLN A 154 -0.42 8.24 -9.99
C GLN A 154 -1.11 7.35 -11.03
N SER A 155 -1.05 6.04 -10.81
CA SER A 155 -1.69 5.06 -11.66
C SER A 155 -2.27 3.91 -10.85
N ARG A 156 -3.32 3.28 -11.39
CA ARG A 156 -3.89 2.06 -10.87
C ARG A 156 -3.69 0.95 -11.88
N VAL A 157 -3.12 -0.16 -11.43
CA VAL A 157 -2.92 -1.39 -12.19
C VAL A 157 -3.75 -2.47 -11.50
N TYR A 158 -4.80 -3.00 -12.12
CA TYR A 158 -5.66 -3.99 -11.46
C TYR A 158 -6.34 -4.94 -12.44
N LEU A 159 -6.65 -6.15 -11.99
CA LEU A 159 -7.52 -7.10 -12.67
C LEU A 159 -8.98 -6.66 -12.50
N ASP A 160 -9.63 -6.25 -13.58
CA ASP A 160 -11.09 -6.14 -13.60
C ASP A 160 -11.75 -7.52 -13.45
N ASP A 161 -13.06 -7.55 -13.24
CA ASP A 161 -13.78 -8.79 -12.92
C ASP A 161 -13.71 -9.81 -14.07
N ASP A 162 -13.72 -9.35 -15.32
CA ASP A 162 -13.60 -10.21 -16.51
C ASP A 162 -12.23 -10.88 -16.58
N ARG A 163 -11.14 -10.11 -16.39
CA ARG A 163 -9.78 -10.67 -16.36
C ARG A 163 -9.56 -11.57 -15.16
N LEU A 164 -10.13 -11.19 -14.01
CA LEU A 164 -10.12 -12.02 -12.82
C LEU A 164 -10.79 -13.38 -13.08
N SER A 165 -11.98 -13.42 -13.68
CA SER A 165 -12.65 -14.68 -14.02
C SER A 165 -11.76 -15.58 -14.88
N LYS A 166 -11.16 -15.02 -15.94
CA LYS A 166 -10.25 -15.76 -16.84
C LYS A 166 -9.04 -16.34 -16.10
N VAL A 167 -8.44 -15.58 -15.18
CA VAL A 167 -7.33 -16.07 -14.36
C VAL A 167 -7.77 -17.23 -13.47
N LEU A 168 -8.94 -17.10 -12.84
CA LEU A 168 -9.47 -18.13 -11.94
C LEU A 168 -9.91 -19.40 -12.68
N GLU A 169 -10.12 -19.34 -14.00
CA GLU A 169 -10.40 -20.49 -14.87
C GLU A 169 -9.13 -21.24 -15.31
N GLN A 170 -7.93 -20.68 -15.09
CA GLN A 170 -6.68 -21.35 -15.45
C GLN A 170 -6.49 -22.63 -14.62
N PRO A 171 -6.09 -23.77 -15.24
CA PRO A 171 -5.96 -25.05 -14.53
C PRO A 171 -5.04 -25.00 -13.31
N ASP A 172 -3.93 -24.27 -13.38
CA ASP A 172 -2.98 -24.11 -12.28
C ASP A 172 -3.59 -23.33 -11.13
N CYS A 173 -4.32 -22.26 -11.44
CA CYS A 173 -5.00 -21.46 -10.45
C CYS A 173 -6.09 -22.27 -9.74
N VAL A 174 -6.92 -23.00 -10.50
CA VAL A 174 -7.95 -23.89 -9.95
C VAL A 174 -7.34 -24.92 -8.98
N ARG A 175 -6.22 -25.56 -9.36
CA ARG A 175 -5.51 -26.50 -8.48
C ARG A 175 -4.97 -25.86 -7.20
N ALA A 176 -4.47 -24.63 -7.28
CA ALA A 176 -4.03 -23.89 -6.11
C ALA A 176 -5.20 -23.55 -5.18
N LEU A 177 -6.32 -23.07 -5.73
CA LEU A 177 -7.52 -22.69 -4.96
C LEU A 177 -8.26 -23.87 -4.34
N ALA A 178 -8.07 -25.09 -4.85
CA ALA A 178 -8.59 -26.31 -4.23
C ALA A 178 -8.02 -26.55 -2.82
N GLN A 179 -6.91 -25.90 -2.45
CA GLN A 179 -6.27 -26.05 -1.13
C GLN A 179 -6.95 -25.23 -0.02
N GLY A 180 -7.88 -24.33 -0.35
CA GLY A 180 -8.63 -23.54 0.63
C GLY A 180 -8.97 -22.13 0.16
N PRO A 181 -9.50 -21.28 1.06
CA PRO A 181 -9.70 -19.87 0.78
C PRO A 181 -8.36 -19.13 0.74
N PHE A 182 -8.26 -18.14 -0.14
CA PHE A 182 -7.09 -17.28 -0.30
C PHE A 182 -7.49 -15.80 -0.40
N GLU A 183 -6.53 -14.94 -0.13
CA GLU A 183 -6.55 -13.52 -0.49
C GLU A 183 -5.60 -13.34 -1.68
N MET A 184 -6.12 -12.90 -2.81
CA MET A 184 -5.33 -12.75 -4.03
C MET A 184 -4.99 -11.30 -4.29
N VAL A 185 -3.75 -11.04 -4.72
CA VAL A 185 -3.35 -9.73 -5.25
C VAL A 185 -4.10 -9.46 -6.54
N ARG A 186 -5.00 -8.50 -6.48
CA ARG A 186 -5.78 -8.04 -7.63
C ARG A 186 -5.10 -6.89 -8.35
N GLY A 187 -4.24 -6.13 -7.68
CA GLY A 187 -3.58 -4.97 -8.27
C GLY A 187 -2.87 -4.06 -7.27
N TYR A 188 -2.49 -2.88 -7.77
CA TYR A 188 -1.75 -1.87 -7.04
C TYR A 188 -2.19 -0.45 -7.41
N PHE A 189 -2.10 0.45 -6.45
CA PHE A 189 -1.93 1.88 -6.72
C PHE A 189 -0.45 2.21 -6.68
N ARG A 190 0.03 2.88 -7.73
CA ARG A 190 1.41 3.29 -7.89
C ARG A 190 1.49 4.80 -8.03
N ALA A 191 2.56 5.39 -7.52
CA ALA A 191 2.84 6.82 -7.67
C ALA A 191 4.32 7.10 -7.45
N LYS A 192 4.80 8.23 -7.95
CA LYS A 192 6.05 8.85 -7.46
C LYS A 192 5.72 9.66 -6.22
N ARG A 193 6.31 9.32 -5.09
CA ARG A 193 6.24 10.17 -3.90
C ARG A 193 7.18 11.35 -4.13
N VAL A 194 6.71 12.54 -3.81
CA VAL A 194 7.56 13.74 -3.77
C VAL A 194 7.50 14.36 -2.40
N PHE A 195 8.66 14.51 -1.78
CA PHE A 195 8.85 15.11 -0.48
C PHE A 195 9.38 16.52 -0.65
N GLN A 196 8.59 17.53 -0.31
CA GLN A 196 9.05 18.90 -0.27
C GLN A 196 9.64 19.17 1.12
N LEU A 197 10.95 19.42 1.17
CA LEU A 197 11.70 19.68 2.38
C LEU A 197 12.09 21.16 2.46
N SER A 198 12.14 21.68 3.69
CA SER A 198 12.76 22.98 3.99
C SER A 198 14.27 22.79 4.14
N ALA A 199 15.05 23.46 3.30
CA ALA A 199 16.50 23.31 3.26
C ALA A 199 17.19 24.61 2.83
N ALA A 200 18.33 24.93 3.42
CA ALA A 200 19.22 25.97 2.89
C ALA A 200 19.99 25.38 1.70
N VAL A 201 19.72 25.88 0.49
CA VAL A 201 20.28 25.32 -0.75
C VAL A 201 21.36 26.23 -1.32
N GLY A 202 22.56 25.69 -1.48
CA GLY A 202 23.68 26.38 -2.13
C GLY A 202 23.38 26.70 -3.60
N SER A 203 24.01 27.75 -4.13
CA SER A 203 23.78 28.22 -5.50
C SER A 203 24.10 27.18 -6.59
N GLY A 204 24.97 26.21 -6.30
CA GLY A 204 25.41 25.17 -7.24
C GLY A 204 24.47 23.97 -7.36
N MET A 205 23.46 23.81 -6.49
CA MET A 205 22.54 22.67 -6.56
C MET A 205 21.36 23.00 -7.49
N ASN A 206 21.22 22.22 -8.57
CA ASN A 206 20.05 22.26 -9.46
C ASN A 206 19.25 20.96 -9.37
N ALA A 207 19.92 19.83 -9.62
CA ALA A 207 19.39 18.50 -9.41
C ALA A 207 20.52 17.55 -8.99
N ALA A 208 20.21 16.58 -8.14
CA ALA A 208 21.14 15.53 -7.73
C ALA A 208 20.39 14.23 -7.51
N ARG A 209 20.99 13.10 -7.87
CA ARG A 209 20.44 11.79 -7.50
C ARG A 209 20.95 11.41 -6.12
N VAL A 210 20.02 11.13 -5.20
CA VAL A 210 20.33 10.75 -3.83
C VAL A 210 19.60 9.46 -3.51
N ALA A 211 20.33 8.36 -3.37
CA ALA A 211 19.77 7.02 -3.22
C ALA A 211 18.74 6.69 -4.32
N THR A 212 17.49 6.44 -3.93
CA THR A 212 16.35 6.14 -4.81
C THR A 212 15.56 7.38 -5.22
N PHE A 213 16.04 8.57 -4.88
CA PHE A 213 15.38 9.84 -5.15
C PHE A 213 16.15 10.70 -6.16
N GLU A 214 15.41 11.54 -6.86
CA GLU A 214 15.91 12.72 -7.54
C GLU A 214 15.60 13.95 -6.67
N ALA A 215 16.65 14.62 -6.20
CA ALA A 215 16.57 15.88 -5.49
C ALA A 215 16.59 17.03 -6.49
N ARG A 216 15.63 17.94 -6.42
CA ARG A 216 15.59 19.16 -7.24
C ARG A 216 15.38 20.38 -6.36
N ARG A 217 16.16 21.42 -6.62
CA ARG A 217 15.96 22.71 -5.97
C ARG A 217 14.66 23.34 -6.48
N THR A 218 13.75 23.67 -5.57
CA THR A 218 12.52 24.41 -5.90
C THR A 218 12.64 25.89 -5.55
N SER A 219 13.41 26.23 -4.51
CA SER A 219 13.76 27.60 -4.14
C SER A 219 15.10 27.63 -3.40
N ASN A 220 15.51 28.79 -2.87
CA ASN A 220 16.71 28.89 -2.02
C ASN A 220 16.50 28.25 -0.62
N ALA A 221 15.24 27.99 -0.26
CA ALA A 221 14.83 27.50 1.05
C ALA A 221 14.10 26.14 0.98
N SER A 222 14.05 25.51 -0.20
CA SER A 222 13.31 24.25 -0.37
C SER A 222 13.86 23.39 -1.50
N ILE A 223 13.76 22.07 -1.28
CA ILE A 223 14.08 21.02 -2.24
C ILE A 223 12.90 20.05 -2.34
N ASP A 224 12.70 19.49 -3.52
CA ASP A 224 11.83 18.35 -3.74
C ASP A 224 12.68 17.09 -3.89
N LEU A 225 12.37 16.05 -3.12
CA LEU A 225 12.86 14.68 -3.35
C LEU A 225 11.76 13.86 -4.00
N SER A 226 11.93 13.49 -5.27
CA SER A 226 10.99 12.62 -5.98
C SER A 226 11.54 11.21 -6.08
N ASP A 227 10.69 10.19 -5.91
CA ASP A 227 11.05 8.84 -6.37
C ASP A 227 11.46 8.88 -7.85
N LEU A 228 12.47 8.10 -8.22
CA LEU A 228 12.95 8.02 -9.62
C LEU A 228 11.90 7.42 -10.57
N SER A 229 11.05 6.53 -10.07
CA SER A 229 9.99 5.86 -10.81
C SER A 229 8.79 5.59 -9.92
N PRO A 230 7.56 5.44 -10.47
CA PRO A 230 6.40 5.12 -9.65
C PRO A 230 6.58 3.80 -8.90
N VAL A 231 6.42 3.83 -7.58
CA VAL A 231 6.46 2.66 -6.70
C VAL A 231 5.04 2.26 -6.30
N ALA A 232 4.81 1.01 -5.93
CA ALA A 232 3.53 0.63 -5.32
C ALA A 232 3.41 1.28 -3.95
N ILE A 233 2.25 1.86 -3.68
CA ILE A 233 1.93 2.53 -2.41
C ILE A 233 0.87 1.71 -1.66
N LEU A 234 -0.10 1.18 -2.40
CA LEU A 234 -1.16 0.33 -1.87
C LEU A 234 -1.31 -0.90 -2.77
N GLN A 235 -1.48 -2.04 -2.13
CA GLN A 235 -1.87 -3.31 -2.71
C GLN A 235 -3.39 -3.48 -2.59
N LEU A 236 -3.99 -4.03 -3.64
CA LEU A 236 -5.40 -4.38 -3.69
C LEU A 236 -5.52 -5.90 -3.60
N ARG A 237 -6.16 -6.41 -2.55
CA ARG A 237 -6.42 -7.84 -2.37
C ARG A 237 -7.91 -8.13 -2.47
N THR A 238 -8.24 -9.33 -2.91
CA THR A 238 -9.63 -9.82 -2.87
C THR A 238 -9.66 -11.24 -2.33
N ARG A 239 -10.70 -11.57 -1.55
CA ARG A 239 -10.87 -12.92 -1.03
C ARG A 239 -11.50 -13.81 -2.09
N ILE A 240 -10.83 -14.91 -2.39
CA ILE A 240 -11.29 -15.92 -3.35
C ILE A 240 -11.37 -17.28 -2.67
N SER A 241 -12.37 -18.05 -3.06
CA SER A 241 -12.54 -19.43 -2.62
C SER A 241 -13.09 -20.21 -3.80
N ALA A 242 -12.48 -21.36 -4.10
CA ALA A 242 -13.15 -22.36 -4.90
C ALA A 242 -14.36 -22.86 -4.09
N LYS A 243 -15.56 -22.83 -4.68
CA LYS A 243 -16.66 -23.58 -4.09
C LYS A 243 -16.36 -25.05 -4.38
N PRO A 244 -16.35 -25.93 -3.37
CA PRO A 244 -16.21 -27.35 -3.65
C PRO A 244 -17.32 -27.73 -4.60
N THR A 245 -16.95 -28.14 -5.82
CA THR A 245 -17.91 -28.71 -6.74
C THR A 245 -18.33 -30.00 -6.07
N THR A 246 -19.54 -30.03 -5.53
CA THR A 246 -20.14 -31.27 -5.07
C THR A 246 -20.24 -32.13 -6.32
N ILE A 247 -19.26 -33.00 -6.52
CA ILE A 247 -19.36 -34.06 -7.51
C ILE A 247 -20.51 -34.89 -6.98
N SER A 248 -21.72 -34.61 -7.46
CA SER A 248 -22.85 -35.48 -7.23
C SER A 248 -22.36 -36.84 -7.73
N PRO A 249 -22.21 -37.85 -6.87
CA PRO A 249 -21.74 -39.14 -7.31
C PRO A 249 -22.71 -39.54 -8.41
N ALA A 250 -22.23 -39.52 -9.66
CA ALA A 250 -22.99 -40.02 -10.78
C ALA A 250 -23.40 -41.42 -10.33
N ALA A 251 -24.72 -41.63 -10.19
CA ALA A 251 -25.26 -42.90 -9.77
C ALA A 251 -24.57 -43.95 -10.64
N MET A 252 -23.66 -44.71 -10.03
CA MET A 252 -22.93 -45.73 -10.77
C MET A 252 -24.02 -46.62 -11.35
N PRO A 253 -24.09 -46.80 -12.69
CA PRO A 253 -24.94 -47.85 -13.21
C PRO A 253 -24.48 -49.13 -12.50
N VAL A 254 -25.40 -49.76 -11.76
CA VAL A 254 -25.18 -51.01 -11.06
C VAL A 254 -24.88 -52.06 -12.14
N SER A 255 -23.62 -52.19 -12.52
CA SER A 255 -23.13 -53.26 -13.37
C SER A 255 -22.83 -54.46 -12.47
N THR A 256 -23.61 -55.51 -12.71
CA THR A 256 -23.54 -56.86 -12.19
C THR A 256 -22.10 -57.39 -12.14
N PRO A 257 -21.68 -58.12 -11.08
CA PRO A 257 -20.29 -58.55 -10.93
C PRO A 257 -19.93 -59.69 -11.88
N ALA A 258 -18.81 -59.53 -12.60
CA ALA A 258 -18.07 -60.60 -13.25
C ALA A 258 -16.64 -60.68 -12.65
N PRO A 259 -16.04 -61.87 -12.50
CA PRO A 259 -14.86 -62.06 -11.67
C PRO A 259 -13.52 -61.75 -12.37
N ALA A 260 -12.73 -60.94 -11.67
CA ALA A 260 -11.27 -60.93 -11.48
C ALA A 260 -10.29 -61.26 -12.64
N ALA A 261 -9.47 -60.26 -13.00
CA ALA A 261 -8.02 -60.41 -13.21
C ALA A 261 -7.34 -59.04 -13.02
N GLY A 262 -6.24 -59.01 -12.27
CA GLY A 262 -5.62 -57.79 -11.75
C GLY A 262 -4.78 -56.99 -12.75
N SER A 263 -4.45 -55.75 -12.39
CA SER A 263 -3.26 -55.08 -12.88
C SER A 263 -2.83 -53.92 -11.96
N ASN A 264 -1.54 -53.63 -11.99
CA ASN A 264 -0.82 -52.64 -11.21
C ASN A 264 -1.26 -51.20 -11.56
N GLY A 265 -1.51 -50.38 -10.54
CA GLY A 265 -1.92 -48.99 -10.70
C GLY A 265 -0.78 -48.07 -11.12
N THR A 266 -0.69 -47.79 -12.40
CA THR A 266 0.01 -46.63 -12.96
C THR A 266 -0.96 -45.44 -12.93
N LEU A 267 -0.53 -44.31 -12.36
CA LEU A 267 -1.24 -43.02 -12.46
C LEU A 267 -1.09 -42.49 -13.89
N GLU A 268 -2.03 -42.84 -14.77
CA GLU A 268 -2.22 -42.16 -16.05
C GLU A 268 -3.09 -40.92 -15.87
N LEU A 269 -2.54 -39.78 -16.28
CA LEU A 269 -3.28 -38.54 -16.48
C LEU A 269 -4.08 -38.68 -17.78
N LEU A 270 -5.29 -39.22 -17.68
CA LEU A 270 -6.23 -39.27 -18.80
C LEU A 270 -6.72 -37.85 -19.13
N VAL A 271 -6.22 -37.28 -20.21
CA VAL A 271 -6.86 -36.17 -20.90
C VAL A 271 -7.81 -36.79 -21.93
N ASP A 272 -8.97 -37.24 -21.46
CA ASP A 272 -10.05 -37.65 -22.36
C ASP A 272 -10.84 -36.42 -22.77
N ASN A 273 -10.82 -36.17 -24.08
CA ASN A 273 -11.74 -35.28 -24.75
C ASN A 273 -12.79 -36.14 -25.49
N PRO A 274 -13.99 -36.38 -24.93
CA PRO A 274 -15.11 -36.83 -25.72
C PRO A 274 -16.10 -35.68 -25.89
N THR A 275 -16.17 -35.22 -27.12
CA THR A 275 -17.25 -34.45 -27.71
C THR A 275 -18.59 -35.17 -27.53
N VAL A 276 -19.29 -35.01 -26.39
CA VAL A 276 -20.71 -35.36 -26.26
C VAL A 276 -21.41 -34.37 -25.31
N ALA A 277 -22.45 -33.73 -25.86
CA ALA A 277 -23.41 -32.81 -25.27
C ALA A 277 -23.58 -32.81 -23.73
N GLY A 278 -23.10 -31.74 -23.10
CA GLY A 278 -24.01 -30.79 -22.44
C GLY A 278 -24.32 -31.01 -20.96
N ARG A 279 -23.32 -31.28 -20.11
CA ARG A 279 -23.39 -30.90 -18.69
C ARG A 279 -22.12 -30.14 -18.32
N GLU A 280 -22.22 -28.82 -18.49
CA GLU A 280 -21.25 -27.84 -18.01
C GLU A 280 -21.07 -28.02 -16.49
N ASN A 281 -19.97 -28.64 -16.07
CA ASN A 281 -19.46 -28.50 -14.71
C ASN A 281 -18.90 -27.08 -14.56
N GLN A 282 -19.78 -26.08 -14.53
CA GLN A 282 -19.38 -24.72 -14.21
C GLN A 282 -18.95 -24.69 -12.74
N ILE A 283 -17.64 -24.58 -12.50
CA ILE A 283 -17.09 -24.23 -11.20
C ILE A 283 -17.60 -22.81 -10.90
N ARG A 284 -18.64 -22.71 -10.07
CA ARG A 284 -19.21 -21.41 -9.70
C ARG A 284 -18.32 -20.78 -8.62
N LEU A 285 -17.39 -19.94 -9.06
CA LEU A 285 -16.58 -19.11 -8.19
C LEU A 285 -17.47 -18.03 -7.56
N THR A 286 -17.37 -17.88 -6.24
CA THR A 286 -18.09 -16.82 -5.51
C THR A 286 -17.09 -15.89 -4.87
N ILE A 287 -17.08 -14.63 -5.30
CA ILE A 287 -16.44 -13.53 -4.60
C ILE A 287 -17.39 -13.15 -3.47
N SER A 288 -17.00 -13.45 -2.23
CA SER A 288 -17.80 -13.11 -1.05
C SER A 288 -17.20 -11.89 -0.36
N LYS A 289 -18.08 -10.97 0.05
CA LYS A 289 -17.68 -9.86 0.92
C LYS A 289 -17.01 -10.45 2.17
N PRO A 290 -15.86 -9.93 2.62
CA PRO A 290 -15.24 -10.39 3.85
C PRO A 290 -16.20 -10.14 5.01
N VAL A 291 -16.80 -11.22 5.51
CA VAL A 291 -17.53 -11.18 6.79
C VAL A 291 -16.46 -11.03 7.87
N ALA A 292 -16.52 -9.95 8.63
CA ALA A 292 -15.69 -9.73 9.80
C ALA A 292 -16.10 -10.74 10.89
N VAL A 293 -15.65 -11.98 10.77
CA VAL A 293 -15.72 -12.95 11.85
C VAL A 293 -14.76 -12.44 12.92
N GLN A 294 -15.27 -12.08 14.10
CA GLN A 294 -14.44 -11.83 15.29
C GLN A 294 -13.74 -13.12 15.66
N ARG A 295 -12.62 -13.41 14.98
CA ARG A 295 -11.74 -14.53 15.29
C ARG A 295 -10.81 -14.09 16.41
N GLN A 296 -10.49 -15.01 17.31
CA GLN A 296 -9.37 -14.80 18.22
C GLN A 296 -8.10 -14.70 17.37
N GLY A 297 -7.30 -13.65 17.58
CA GLY A 297 -6.02 -13.51 16.91
C GLY A 297 -5.06 -14.64 17.28
N MET A 298 -4.35 -15.17 16.28
CA MET A 298 -3.39 -16.25 16.45
C MET A 298 -1.96 -15.72 16.38
N ILE A 299 -1.00 -16.47 16.92
CA ILE A 299 0.43 -16.15 16.79
C ILE A 299 1.07 -17.10 15.79
N TYR A 300 1.69 -16.53 14.76
CA TYR A 300 2.42 -17.25 13.72
C TYR A 300 3.92 -17.14 13.98
N VAL A 301 4.67 -18.22 13.75
CA VAL A 301 6.12 -18.26 13.92
C VAL A 301 6.77 -18.57 12.59
N HIS A 302 7.68 -17.70 12.17
CA HIS A 302 8.43 -17.79 10.93
C HIS A 302 9.90 -18.02 11.23
N ARG A 303 10.51 -18.96 10.50
CA ARG A 303 11.94 -19.28 10.60
C ARG A 303 12.61 -19.20 9.24
N ASP A 304 13.91 -19.00 9.26
CA ASP A 304 14.73 -19.15 8.06
C ASP A 304 14.76 -20.61 7.62
N ILE A 305 14.60 -20.87 6.32
CA ILE A 305 14.72 -22.20 5.73
C ILE A 305 16.12 -22.81 5.93
N ALA A 306 17.15 -22.00 6.11
CA ALA A 306 18.50 -22.44 6.45
C ALA A 306 18.68 -22.77 7.94
N ASP A 307 17.76 -22.35 8.82
CA ASP A 307 17.88 -22.61 10.25
C ASP A 307 17.61 -24.09 10.60
N ARG A 308 18.57 -24.72 11.26
CA ARG A 308 18.52 -26.10 11.78
C ARG A 308 18.66 -26.18 13.30
N SER A 309 18.72 -25.04 13.98
CA SER A 309 19.02 -24.92 15.42
C SER A 309 17.86 -25.22 16.38
N GLY A 310 16.66 -25.48 15.85
CA GLY A 310 15.45 -25.71 16.65
C GLY A 310 14.98 -24.47 17.46
N ARG A 311 15.42 -23.26 17.10
CA ARG A 311 14.96 -22.01 17.75
C ARG A 311 13.45 -21.81 17.62
N ASP A 312 12.88 -22.25 16.51
CA ASP A 312 11.45 -22.24 16.20
C ASP A 312 10.62 -23.07 17.17
N GLN A 313 11.03 -24.32 17.43
CA GLN A 313 10.35 -25.18 18.39
C GLN A 313 10.43 -24.59 19.81
N ARG A 314 11.59 -24.03 20.19
CA ARG A 314 11.76 -23.33 21.46
C ARG A 314 10.89 -22.08 21.57
N ALA A 315 10.77 -21.29 20.50
CA ALA A 315 9.90 -20.13 20.45
C ALA A 315 8.44 -20.54 20.66
N VAL A 316 7.96 -21.55 19.92
CA VAL A 316 6.60 -22.08 20.08
C VAL A 316 6.35 -22.59 21.50
N ALA A 317 7.31 -23.29 22.11
CA ALA A 317 7.20 -23.77 23.48
C ALA A 317 7.10 -22.61 24.50
N LEU A 318 7.96 -21.59 24.37
CA LEU A 318 7.90 -20.39 25.22
C LEU A 318 6.56 -19.67 25.11
N LEU A 319 6.10 -19.45 23.87
CA LEU A 319 4.82 -18.76 23.61
C LEU A 319 3.61 -19.55 24.14
N ARG A 320 3.62 -20.88 24.03
CA ARG A 320 2.59 -21.75 24.64
C ARG A 320 2.66 -21.74 26.15
N GLY A 321 3.86 -21.64 26.73
CA GLY A 321 4.04 -21.45 28.17
C GLY A 321 3.42 -20.16 28.72
N LEU A 322 3.23 -19.16 27.85
CA LEU A 322 2.47 -17.94 28.15
C LEU A 322 0.96 -18.07 27.91
N SER A 323 0.46 -19.28 27.63
CA SER A 323 -0.93 -19.55 27.28
C SER A 323 -1.41 -18.76 26.05
N LEU A 324 -0.51 -18.45 25.11
CA LEU A 324 -0.85 -17.73 23.88
C LEU A 324 -1.32 -18.69 22.78
N PRO A 325 -2.26 -18.27 21.91
CA PRO A 325 -2.81 -19.10 20.84
C PRO A 325 -1.84 -19.19 19.64
N VAL A 326 -0.84 -20.07 19.74
CA VAL A 326 0.19 -20.24 18.70
C VAL A 326 -0.23 -21.29 17.67
N VAL A 327 -0.13 -20.95 16.39
CA VAL A 327 -0.33 -21.90 15.29
C VAL A 327 0.78 -22.95 15.31
N SER A 328 0.41 -24.23 15.24
CA SER A 328 1.37 -25.35 15.31
C SER A 328 2.30 -25.43 14.11
N LYS A 329 1.84 -24.96 12.94
CA LYS A 329 2.63 -24.92 11.72
C LYS A 329 3.62 -23.76 11.78
N ILE A 330 4.91 -24.09 11.71
CA ILE A 330 6.01 -23.13 11.59
C ILE A 330 6.26 -22.89 10.11
N GLU A 331 6.31 -21.62 9.72
CA GLU A 331 6.54 -21.23 8.32
C GLU A 331 8.04 -21.09 8.05
N GLN A 332 8.50 -21.66 6.94
CA GLN A 332 9.89 -21.59 6.51
C GLN A 332 10.02 -20.53 5.42
N ILE A 333 10.88 -19.55 5.63
CA ILE A 333 11.06 -18.39 4.77
C ILE A 333 12.45 -18.45 4.15
N ALA A 334 12.56 -18.09 2.87
CA ALA A 334 13.85 -17.95 2.20
C ALA A 334 14.75 -16.94 2.94
N SER A 335 16.03 -17.26 3.10
CA SER A 335 16.98 -16.46 3.88
C SER A 335 17.15 -15.02 3.37
N ALA A 336 16.85 -14.76 2.09
CA ALA A 336 16.87 -13.41 1.51
C ALA A 336 15.76 -12.50 2.05
N LYS A 337 14.63 -13.07 2.50
CA LYS A 337 13.47 -12.35 3.05
C LYS A 337 13.47 -12.29 4.59
N MET A 338 14.39 -12.99 5.26
CA MET A 338 14.47 -13.05 6.72
C MET A 338 15.23 -11.86 7.31
N PRO A 339 14.71 -11.24 8.40
CA PRO A 339 15.38 -10.11 9.03
C PRO A 339 16.65 -10.54 9.76
N GLY A 340 17.66 -9.67 9.77
CA GLY A 340 18.92 -9.94 10.50
C GLY A 340 18.73 -10.03 12.01
N ARG A 341 17.71 -9.36 12.56
CA ARG A 341 17.29 -9.43 13.97
C ARG A 341 15.89 -10.03 14.05
N GLY A 342 15.52 -10.59 15.20
CA GLY A 342 14.17 -11.09 15.39
C GLY A 342 13.18 -9.92 15.40
N GLN A 343 11.95 -10.14 14.93
CA GLN A 343 10.87 -9.17 14.97
C GLN A 343 9.62 -9.79 15.57
N VAL A 344 8.96 -9.05 16.47
CA VAL A 344 7.59 -9.33 16.89
C VAL A 344 6.70 -8.31 16.21
N ARG A 345 6.00 -8.76 15.19
CA ARG A 345 5.14 -7.92 14.39
C ARG A 345 3.71 -7.96 14.90
N TYR A 346 3.07 -6.79 14.99
CA TYR A 346 1.71 -6.65 15.51
C TYR A 346 0.85 -5.82 14.58
N PHE A 347 -0.39 -6.23 14.40
CA PHE A 347 -1.28 -5.69 13.36
C PHE A 347 -2.14 -4.53 13.84
N ASN A 348 -2.50 -4.54 15.12
CA ASN A 348 -3.36 -3.53 15.70
C ASN A 348 -2.62 -2.76 16.81
N PRO A 349 -2.78 -1.43 16.91
CA PRO A 349 -2.10 -0.64 17.94
C PRO A 349 -2.33 -1.14 19.37
N GLN A 350 -3.52 -1.66 19.69
CA GLN A 350 -3.83 -2.22 21.02
C GLN A 350 -3.04 -3.50 21.36
N ASP A 351 -2.47 -4.17 20.37
CA ASP A 351 -1.68 -5.39 20.56
C ASP A 351 -0.19 -5.09 20.86
N ALA A 352 0.23 -3.81 20.84
CA ALA A 352 1.63 -3.40 21.07
C ALA A 352 2.18 -3.87 22.43
N ALA A 353 1.39 -3.77 23.51
CA ALA A 353 1.82 -4.23 24.84
C ALA A 353 2.01 -5.75 24.89
N LYS A 354 1.14 -6.50 24.20
CA LYS A 354 1.25 -7.96 24.06
C LYS A 354 2.50 -8.33 23.26
N ALA A 355 2.77 -7.61 22.17
CA ALA A 355 3.97 -7.78 21.35
C ALA A 355 5.25 -7.52 22.16
N ALA A 356 5.28 -6.46 22.97
CA ALA A 356 6.38 -6.16 23.89
C ALA A 356 6.63 -7.30 24.89
N HIS A 357 5.57 -7.83 25.50
CA HIS A 357 5.69 -8.97 26.41
C HIS A 357 6.24 -10.22 25.70
N VAL A 358 5.77 -10.51 24.49
CA VAL A 358 6.28 -11.63 23.68
C VAL A 358 7.77 -11.43 23.34
N ALA A 359 8.19 -10.23 22.94
CA ALA A 359 9.59 -9.95 22.64
C ALA A 359 10.52 -10.20 23.85
N VAL A 360 10.07 -9.81 25.06
CA VAL A 360 10.81 -10.08 26.31
C VAL A 360 10.94 -11.57 26.58
N ALA A 361 9.86 -12.35 26.38
CA ALA A 361 9.89 -13.80 26.59
C ALA A 361 10.82 -14.52 25.61
N LEU A 362 10.98 -13.99 24.40
CA LEU A 362 11.82 -14.58 23.35
C LEU A 362 13.29 -14.17 23.44
N LYS A 363 13.70 -13.31 24.40
CA LYS A 363 15.07 -12.79 24.52
C LYS A 363 16.17 -13.85 24.55
N GLY A 364 15.87 -15.05 25.06
CA GLY A 364 16.80 -16.18 25.10
C GLY A 364 17.10 -16.80 23.73
N LEU A 365 16.36 -16.43 22.69
CA LEU A 365 16.52 -16.90 21.32
C LEU A 365 17.17 -15.85 20.40
N GLY A 366 17.41 -14.65 20.90
CA GLY A 366 18.00 -13.53 20.16
C GLY A 366 17.43 -12.17 20.59
N SER A 367 17.90 -11.09 19.96
CA SER A 367 17.28 -9.77 20.10
C SER A 367 16.02 -9.69 19.23
N PHE A 368 14.93 -9.17 19.80
CA PHE A 368 13.68 -8.92 19.11
C PHE A 368 13.32 -7.44 19.15
N GLU A 369 12.90 -6.90 18.01
CA GLU A 369 12.32 -5.56 17.90
C GLU A 369 10.81 -5.64 17.64
N LEU A 370 10.09 -4.57 17.98
CA LEU A 370 8.66 -4.47 17.73
C LEU A 370 8.43 -3.82 16.37
N ALA A 371 7.60 -4.44 15.53
CA ALA A 371 7.30 -3.93 14.20
C ALA A 371 5.79 -3.80 14.00
N PRO A 372 5.21 -2.59 14.02
CA PRO A 372 3.80 -2.42 13.67
C PRO A 372 3.57 -2.78 12.19
N ILE A 373 2.50 -3.51 11.92
CA ILE A 373 2.00 -3.82 10.59
C ILE A 373 0.64 -3.13 10.45
N ALA A 374 0.46 -2.25 9.47
CA ALA A 374 -0.84 -1.61 9.23
C ALA A 374 -1.74 -2.45 8.30
N LEU A 375 -1.90 -3.72 8.65
CA LEU A 375 -2.83 -4.63 7.98
C LEU A 375 -3.94 -4.98 8.95
N THR A 376 -5.18 -5.07 8.46
CA THR A 376 -6.30 -5.44 9.32
C THR A 376 -6.14 -6.90 9.73
N ALA A 377 -6.12 -7.15 11.04
CA ALA A 377 -6.10 -8.53 11.55
C ALA A 377 -7.00 -8.66 12.79
N PRO A 378 -7.46 -9.87 13.12
CA PRO A 378 -8.18 -10.10 14.35
C PRO A 378 -7.35 -9.67 15.57
N SER A 379 -8.01 -9.12 16.60
CA SER A 379 -7.31 -8.61 17.79
C SER A 379 -6.50 -9.72 18.46
N GLY A 380 -5.27 -9.39 18.83
CA GLY A 380 -4.33 -10.32 19.43
C GLY A 380 -3.48 -11.11 18.46
N GLN A 381 -3.64 -10.90 17.15
CA GLN A 381 -2.82 -11.55 16.15
C GLN A 381 -1.41 -10.94 16.14
N LEU A 382 -0.39 -11.80 16.11
CA LEU A 382 1.02 -11.43 16.05
C LEU A 382 1.77 -12.35 15.06
N GLU A 383 2.83 -11.82 14.45
CA GLU A 383 3.81 -12.63 13.70
C GLU A 383 5.18 -12.55 14.37
N ILE A 384 5.80 -13.71 14.59
CA ILE A 384 7.11 -13.83 15.21
C ILE A 384 8.10 -14.24 14.14
N TRP A 385 8.93 -13.30 13.71
CA TRP A 385 9.99 -13.54 12.74
C TRP A 385 11.28 -13.77 13.51
N LEU A 386 11.80 -15.00 13.48
CA LEU A 386 13.07 -15.31 14.12
C LEU A 386 14.24 -14.65 13.36
N PRO A 387 15.40 -14.43 13.99
CA PRO A 387 16.56 -13.91 13.29
C PRO A 387 17.00 -14.88 12.18
N LYS A 388 17.42 -14.32 11.04
CA LYS A 388 18.06 -15.04 9.93
C LYS A 388 19.13 -16.02 10.43
N ALA A 389 19.25 -17.18 9.79
CA ALA A 389 20.32 -18.11 10.10
C ALA A 389 21.67 -17.48 9.72
N GLN A 390 22.68 -17.65 10.58
CA GLN A 390 24.05 -17.19 10.32
C GLN A 390 24.85 -18.25 9.58
#